data_AF-A0A1B1YPZ7-F1
#
_entry.id   AF-A0A1B1YPZ7-F1
#
_cell.length_a   1.000
_cell.length_b   1.000
_cell.length_c   1.000
_cell.angle_alpha   90.00
_cell.angle_beta   90.00
_cell.angle_gamma   90.00
#
_symmetry.space_group_name_H-M   'P 1'
#
loop_
_entity.id
_entity.type
_entity.pdbx_description
1 polymer ?
#
loop_
_entity_poly.entity_id
_entity_poly.type
_entity_poly.pdbx_seq_one_letter_code
_entity_poly.pdbx_strand_id
1 'polypeptide(L)'
;MIVWRQLPQWFLRAWPVIALAPVAAAHAIALAHFDTNHVLVNKLVGMSLQVLGGILILYSLDQNLGIFRERSLVATLLQWLREFPLRRETRTFAFVGTGGASAGGTASVTARRNPTSLEERVAQLELALQEAQVSLRKELLAVESRFTLKLSEHGSHLTATRDQLSALSAKVAEVAVGGFKVQAFGVLLALYGAITSVFA
;
A
#
# COMPACT_ATOMS: atom_id res chain seq x y z
N MET A 1 20.09 -4.67 -38.38
CA MET A 1 20.82 -3.41 -38.08
C MET A 1 20.81 -3.21 -36.57
N ILE A 2 21.98 -3.21 -35.93
CA ILE A 2 22.10 -2.96 -34.48
C ILE A 2 21.85 -1.46 -34.27
N VAL A 3 20.84 -1.12 -33.47
CA VAL A 3 20.50 0.26 -33.15
C VAL A 3 21.44 0.74 -32.05
N TRP A 4 22.60 1.27 -32.45
CA TRP A 4 23.64 1.75 -31.52
C TRP A 4 23.16 2.77 -30.49
N ARG A 5 22.05 3.47 -30.76
CA ARG A 5 21.43 4.42 -29.82
C ARG A 5 20.87 3.77 -28.54
N GLN A 6 20.60 2.46 -28.54
CA GLN A 6 20.04 1.76 -27.37
C GLN A 6 21.11 1.13 -26.47
N LEU A 7 22.37 1.07 -26.90
CA LEU A 7 23.47 0.49 -26.12
C LEU A 7 23.64 1.12 -24.73
N PRO A 8 23.62 2.45 -24.56
CA PRO A 8 23.78 3.06 -23.24
C PRO A 8 22.66 2.66 -22.26
N GLN A 9 21.41 2.59 -22.75
CA GLN A 9 20.26 2.14 -21.96
C GLN A 9 20.38 0.66 -21.59
N TRP A 10 20.92 -0.16 -22.50
CA TRP A 10 21.18 -1.56 -22.23
C TRP A 10 22.26 -1.76 -21.16
N PHE A 11 23.36 -1.01 -21.24
CA PHE A 11 24.42 -1.00 -20.21
C PHE A 11 23.88 -0.54 -18.85
N LEU A 12 23.08 0.53 -18.80
CA LEU A 12 22.42 0.99 -17.57
C LEU A 12 21.46 -0.05 -17.00
N ARG A 13 20.83 -0.86 -17.86
CA ARG A 13 19.95 -1.96 -17.42
C ARG A 13 20.74 -3.15 -16.86
N ALA A 14 21.94 -3.40 -17.37
CA ALA A 14 22.87 -4.45 -16.94
C ALA A 14 23.86 -3.98 -15.86
N TRP A 15 23.58 -2.87 -15.17
CA TRP A 15 24.45 -2.31 -14.14
C TRP A 15 24.91 -3.32 -13.06
N PRO A 16 24.13 -4.35 -12.63
CA PRO A 16 24.62 -5.31 -11.64
C PRO A 16 25.89 -6.06 -12.08
N VAL A 17 25.98 -6.37 -13.38
CA VAL A 17 27.14 -7.05 -13.95
C VAL A 17 28.32 -6.08 -14.06
N ILE A 18 28.05 -4.82 -14.41
CA ILE A 18 29.08 -3.79 -14.49
C ILE A 18 29.63 -3.46 -13.10
N ALA A 19 28.77 -3.44 -12.07
CA ALA A 19 29.15 -3.18 -10.69
C ALA A 19 30.03 -4.30 -10.09
N LEU A 20 30.01 -5.51 -10.67
CA LEU A 20 30.96 -6.58 -10.33
C LEU A 20 32.38 -6.30 -10.85
N ALA A 21 32.53 -5.57 -11.97
CA ALA A 21 33.83 -5.27 -12.55
C ALA A 21 34.80 -4.54 -11.60
N PRO A 22 34.42 -3.45 -10.90
CA PRO A 22 35.32 -2.80 -9.94
C PRO A 22 35.63 -3.69 -8.73
N VAL A 23 34.70 -4.55 -8.31
CA VAL A 23 34.94 -5.51 -7.22
C VAL A 23 35.96 -6.56 -7.65
N ALA A 24 35.82 -7.12 -8.85
CA ALA A 24 36.77 -8.06 -9.43
C ALA A 24 38.15 -7.41 -9.67
N ALA A 25 38.17 -6.15 -10.12
CA ALA A 25 39.41 -5.38 -10.30
C ALA A 25 40.11 -5.12 -8.95
N ALA A 26 39.38 -4.70 -7.92
CA ALA A 26 39.92 -4.52 -6.57
C ALA A 26 40.47 -5.83 -6.01
N HIS A 27 39.76 -6.94 -6.24
CA HIS A 27 40.23 -8.27 -5.86
C HIS A 27 41.52 -8.67 -6.59
N ALA A 28 41.60 -8.44 -7.91
CA ALA A 28 42.81 -8.70 -8.68
C ALA A 28 44.01 -7.84 -8.24
N ILE A 29 43.77 -6.56 -7.92
CA ILE A 29 44.79 -5.66 -7.37
C ILE A 29 45.28 -6.17 -6.01
N ALA A 30 44.37 -6.63 -5.14
CA ALA A 30 44.74 -7.20 -3.85
C ALA A 30 45.63 -8.45 -4.02
N LEU A 31 45.29 -9.34 -4.96
CA LEU A 31 46.12 -10.51 -5.27
C LEU A 31 47.50 -10.12 -5.81
N ALA A 32 47.57 -9.11 -6.68
CA ALA A 32 48.85 -8.64 -7.21
C ALA A 32 49.77 -8.01 -6.15
N HIS A 33 49.22 -7.49 -5.05
CA HIS A 33 50.01 -6.85 -3.97
C HIS A 33 50.41 -7.81 -2.84
N PHE A 34 49.64 -8.88 -2.59
CA PHE A 34 49.84 -9.78 -1.44
C PHE A 34 50.24 -11.20 -1.86
N ASP A 35 51.41 -11.30 -2.50
CA ASP A 35 51.84 -12.53 -3.18
C ASP A 35 52.11 -13.73 -2.23
N THR A 36 52.37 -13.46 -0.95
CA THR A 36 52.73 -14.50 0.03
C THR A 36 51.52 -15.16 0.69
N ASN A 37 50.33 -14.56 0.62
CA ASN A 37 49.15 -14.99 1.40
C ASN A 37 47.84 -15.02 0.59
N HIS A 38 47.90 -15.46 -0.67
CA HIS A 38 46.73 -15.56 -1.57
C HIS A 38 45.51 -16.25 -0.93
N VAL A 39 45.73 -17.33 -0.19
CA VAL A 39 44.66 -18.10 0.49
C VAL A 39 43.92 -17.25 1.53
N LEU A 40 44.65 -16.45 2.31
CA LEU A 40 44.06 -15.62 3.37
C LEU A 40 43.29 -14.45 2.75
N VAL A 41 43.84 -13.84 1.70
CA VAL A 41 43.19 -12.75 0.96
C VAL A 41 41.88 -13.24 0.32
N ASN A 42 41.91 -14.36 -0.40
CA ASN A 42 40.72 -14.93 -1.04
C ASN A 42 39.61 -15.28 -0.02
N LYS A 43 39.97 -15.87 1.13
CA LYS A 43 39.01 -16.18 2.20
C LYS A 43 38.39 -14.91 2.79
N LEU A 44 39.21 -13.90 3.07
CA LEU A 44 38.73 -12.65 3.67
C LEU A 44 37.84 -11.86 2.70
N VAL A 45 38.25 -11.76 1.43
CA VAL A 45 37.46 -11.13 0.36
C VAL A 45 36.16 -11.90 0.13
N GLY A 46 36.23 -13.23 0.04
CA GLY A 46 35.06 -14.11 -0.13
C GLY A 46 34.04 -13.95 0.99
N MET A 47 34.48 -14.03 2.26
CA MET A 47 33.61 -13.79 3.42
C MET A 47 33.01 -12.38 3.41
N SER A 48 33.82 -11.35 3.11
CA SER A 48 33.35 -9.97 3.06
C SER A 48 32.27 -9.77 2.00
N LEU A 49 32.46 -10.34 0.80
CA LEU A 49 31.46 -10.27 -0.27
C LEU A 49 30.18 -11.04 0.05
N GLN A 50 30.28 -12.20 0.71
CA GLN A 50 29.11 -12.95 1.16
C GLN A 50 28.30 -12.15 2.18
N VAL A 51 28.96 -11.56 3.19
CA VAL A 51 28.32 -10.73 4.20
C VAL A 51 27.68 -9.49 3.55
N LEU A 52 28.41 -8.79 2.69
CA LEU A 52 27.87 -7.63 1.96
C LEU A 52 26.70 -8.00 1.06
N GLY A 53 26.81 -9.11 0.33
CA GLY A 53 25.72 -9.62 -0.53
C GLY A 53 24.48 -9.96 0.28
N GLY A 54 24.65 -10.61 1.43
CA GLY A 54 23.56 -10.91 2.36
C GLY A 54 22.90 -9.65 2.94
N ILE A 55 23.70 -8.68 3.40
CA ILE A 55 23.19 -7.39 3.90
C ILE A 55 22.44 -6.64 2.79
N LEU A 56 22.95 -6.66 1.57
CA LEU A 56 22.29 -6.00 0.43
C LEU A 56 20.92 -6.64 0.11
N ILE A 57 20.82 -7.97 0.15
CA ILE A 57 19.55 -8.68 -0.02
C ILE A 57 18.58 -8.29 1.10
N LEU A 58 19.04 -8.29 2.36
CA LEU A 58 18.23 -7.88 3.51
C LEU A 58 17.74 -6.44 3.39
N TYR A 59 18.62 -5.52 2.98
CA TYR A 59 18.28 -4.12 2.75
C TYR A 59 17.25 -3.98 1.63
N SER A 60 17.41 -4.72 0.53
CA SER A 60 16.43 -4.71 -0.56
C SER A 60 15.07 -5.25 -0.13
N LEU A 61 15.04 -6.29 0.72
CA LEU A 61 13.80 -6.79 1.31
C LEU A 61 13.16 -5.76 2.25
N ASP A 62 13.95 -5.05 3.05
CA ASP A 62 13.49 -3.97 3.93
C ASP A 62 12.84 -2.83 3.15
N GLN A 63 13.49 -2.38 2.07
CA GLN A 63 12.93 -1.35 1.18
C GLN A 63 11.63 -1.80 0.51
N ASN A 64 11.56 -3.04 0.03
CA ASN A 64 10.35 -3.57 -0.58
C ASN A 64 9.20 -3.70 0.42
N LEU A 65 9.49 -4.11 1.67
CA LEU A 65 8.47 -4.27 2.72
C LEU A 65 8.03 -2.95 3.35
N GLY A 66 8.92 -1.96 3.42
CA GLY A 66 8.60 -0.62 3.93
C GLY A 66 7.47 0.05 3.13
N ILE A 67 7.36 -0.27 1.84
CA ILE A 67 6.31 0.25 0.96
C ILE A 67 4.96 -0.42 1.22
N PHE A 68 4.93 -1.65 1.74
CA PHE A 68 3.70 -2.38 2.03
C PHE A 68 3.20 -2.20 3.47
N ARG A 69 4.06 -1.89 4.44
CA ARG A 69 3.68 -1.99 5.86
C ARG A 69 3.96 -0.76 6.73
N GLU A 70 4.39 0.37 6.16
CA GLU A 70 4.82 1.59 6.88
C GLU A 70 5.85 1.34 8.01
N ARG A 71 6.43 0.14 8.07
CA ARG A 71 7.38 -0.29 9.09
C ARG A 71 8.55 -0.98 8.42
N SER A 72 9.76 -0.59 8.78
CA SER A 72 10.96 -1.30 8.38
C SER A 72 10.99 -2.69 9.02
N LEU A 73 11.56 -3.67 8.32
CA LEU A 73 12.00 -4.93 8.89
C LEU A 73 12.87 -4.69 10.11
N VAL A 74 13.77 -3.69 10.06
CA VAL A 74 14.61 -3.34 11.21
C VAL A 74 13.73 -2.97 12.40
N ALA A 75 12.73 -2.11 12.22
CA ALA A 75 11.80 -1.77 13.30
C ALA A 75 11.00 -2.98 13.77
N THR A 76 10.62 -3.89 12.87
CA THR A 76 9.91 -5.13 13.22
C THR A 76 10.80 -6.09 14.01
N LEU A 77 12.08 -6.21 13.66
CA LEU A 77 13.08 -7.03 14.35
C LEU A 77 13.44 -6.42 15.70
N LEU A 78 13.57 -5.09 15.77
CA LEU A 78 13.78 -4.36 17.02
C LEU A 78 12.56 -4.47 17.93
N GLN A 79 11.36 -4.37 17.37
CA GLN A 79 10.11 -4.56 18.10
C GLN A 79 10.01 -6.00 18.59
N TRP A 80 10.30 -7.01 17.75
CA TRP A 80 10.34 -8.41 18.14
C TRP A 80 11.38 -8.66 19.25
N LEU A 81 12.56 -8.07 19.15
CA LEU A 81 13.60 -8.14 20.17
C LEU A 81 13.18 -7.43 21.48
N ARG A 82 12.39 -6.37 21.37
CA ARG A 82 11.84 -5.61 22.52
C ARG A 82 10.62 -6.29 23.14
N GLU A 83 9.86 -7.04 22.35
CA GLU A 83 8.77 -7.93 22.77
C GLU A 83 9.29 -9.25 23.32
N PHE A 84 10.59 -9.52 23.18
CA PHE A 84 11.22 -10.69 23.76
C PHE A 84 10.99 -10.68 25.29
N PRO A 85 10.40 -11.75 25.86
CA PRO A 85 9.71 -11.72 27.14
C PRO A 85 10.66 -11.79 28.35
N LEU A 86 11.67 -10.92 28.39
CA LEU A 86 12.56 -10.81 29.56
C LEU A 86 11.92 -10.02 30.70
N ARG A 87 10.86 -9.23 30.46
CA ARG A 87 10.11 -8.52 31.51
C ARG A 87 8.61 -8.59 31.24
N ARG A 88 7.92 -9.43 32.02
CA ARG A 88 6.44 -9.49 32.07
C ARG A 88 5.90 -8.22 32.72
N GLU A 89 5.36 -7.31 31.92
CA GLU A 89 4.49 -6.25 32.43
C GLU A 89 3.02 -6.64 32.28
N THR A 90 2.29 -6.59 33.40
CA THR A 90 0.85 -6.81 33.48
C THR A 90 0.10 -5.64 32.85
N ARG A 91 -0.56 -5.85 31.71
CA ARG A 91 -1.43 -4.84 31.11
C ARG A 91 -2.85 -4.95 31.65
N THR A 92 -3.31 -3.90 32.32
CA THR A 92 -4.72 -3.67 32.69
C THR A 92 -5.47 -3.08 31.49
N PHE A 93 -6.50 -3.79 31.02
CA PHE A 93 -7.38 -3.30 29.96
C PHE A 93 -8.47 -2.42 30.57
N ALA A 94 -8.55 -1.16 30.14
CA ALA A 94 -9.66 -0.26 30.45
C ALA A 94 -10.62 -0.24 29.26
N PHE A 95 -11.86 -0.70 29.47
CA PHE A 95 -12.93 -0.65 28.48
C PHE A 95 -13.66 0.70 28.62
N VAL A 96 -13.66 1.51 27.56
CA VAL A 96 -14.45 2.75 27.49
C VAL A 96 -15.49 2.58 26.38
N GLY A 97 -16.77 2.53 26.77
CA GLY A 97 -17.90 2.48 25.84
C GLY A 97 -18.54 3.85 25.68
N THR A 98 -18.61 4.34 24.44
CA THR A 98 -19.32 5.58 24.08
C THR A 98 -20.66 5.23 23.44
N GLY A 99 -21.76 5.55 24.13
CA GLY A 99 -23.12 5.46 23.60
C GLY A 99 -23.61 6.83 23.11
N GLY A 100 -23.95 6.94 21.82
CA GLY A 100 -24.57 8.13 21.25
C GLY A 100 -26.06 7.90 20.97
N ALA A 101 -26.93 8.78 21.47
CA ALA A 101 -28.36 8.78 21.18
C ALA A 101 -28.74 10.03 20.36
N SER A 102 -29.32 9.82 19.18
CA SER A 102 -29.87 10.89 18.34
C SER A 102 -31.40 10.85 18.42
N ALA A 103 -32.02 11.87 19.00
CA ALA A 103 -33.48 12.04 19.01
C ALA A 103 -33.87 13.21 18.08
N GLY A 104 -34.68 12.92 17.07
CA GLY A 104 -35.33 13.92 16.21
C GLY A 104 -36.80 13.55 16.02
N GLY A 105 -37.70 14.51 16.22
CA GLY A 105 -39.14 14.35 16.03
C GLY A 105 -39.72 15.53 15.27
N THR A 106 -40.58 15.25 14.29
CA THR A 106 -41.35 16.25 13.55
C THR A 106 -42.81 16.20 14.00
N ALA A 107 -43.38 17.35 14.37
CA ALA A 107 -44.79 17.47 14.75
C ALA A 107 -45.56 18.23 13.66
N SER A 108 -46.69 17.67 13.24
CA SER A 108 -47.64 18.28 12.31
C SER A 108 -49.00 18.40 13.00
N VAL A 109 -49.56 19.61 13.05
CA VAL A 109 -50.88 19.87 13.63
C VAL A 109 -51.80 20.33 12.51
N THR A 110 -52.86 19.55 12.27
CA THR A 110 -53.92 19.89 11.30
C THR A 110 -55.26 19.99 12.03
N ALA A 111 -55.86 21.17 12.03
CA ALA A 111 -57.21 21.38 12.56
C ALA A 111 -58.23 21.11 11.45
N ARG A 112 -59.14 20.14 11.66
CA ARG A 112 -60.24 19.84 10.74
C ARG A 112 -61.58 20.22 11.36
N ARG A 113 -62.43 20.94 10.62
CA ARG A 113 -63.84 21.18 10.97
C ARG A 113 -64.68 19.99 10.53
N ASN A 114 -65.63 19.56 11.37
CA ASN A 114 -66.59 18.52 10.99
C ASN A 114 -67.63 19.09 10.02
N PRO A 115 -67.74 18.57 8.78
CA PRO A 115 -68.75 19.01 7.82
C PRO A 115 -70.15 18.58 8.25
N THR A 116 -71.15 19.42 7.95
CA THR A 116 -72.56 19.17 8.33
C THR A 116 -73.44 18.72 7.16
N SER A 117 -73.02 18.96 5.91
CA SER A 117 -73.75 18.52 4.70
C SER A 117 -72.95 17.49 3.88
N LEU A 118 -73.65 16.75 2.99
CA LEU A 118 -73.02 15.77 2.10
C LEU A 118 -72.15 16.44 1.03
N GLU A 119 -72.60 17.58 0.48
CA GLU A 119 -71.85 18.35 -0.50
C GLU A 119 -70.53 18.85 0.09
N GLU A 120 -70.56 19.30 1.35
CA GLU A 120 -69.37 19.74 2.08
C GLU A 120 -68.38 18.57 2.29
N ARG A 121 -68.88 17.36 2.55
CA ARG A 121 -68.03 16.15 2.63
C ARG A 121 -67.38 15.78 1.30
N VAL A 122 -68.12 15.87 0.19
CA VAL A 122 -67.58 15.57 -1.14
C VAL A 122 -66.49 16.58 -1.51
N ALA A 123 -66.74 17.87 -1.31
CA ALA A 123 -65.74 18.92 -1.56
C ALA A 123 -64.47 18.75 -0.70
N GLN A 124 -64.62 18.36 0.57
CA GLN A 124 -63.47 18.05 1.44
C GLN A 124 -62.67 16.83 0.97
N LEU A 125 -63.35 15.78 0.49
CA LEU A 125 -62.69 14.60 -0.06
C LEU A 125 -61.91 14.92 -1.34
N GLU A 126 -62.49 15.72 -2.23
CA GLU A 126 -61.82 16.16 -3.46
C GLU A 126 -60.56 16.99 -3.14
N LEU A 127 -60.65 17.93 -2.19
CA LEU A 127 -59.50 18.70 -1.71
C LEU A 127 -58.43 17.81 -1.09
N ALA A 128 -58.82 16.87 -0.21
CA ALA A 128 -57.88 15.94 0.43
C ALA A 128 -57.19 15.03 -0.60
N LEU A 129 -57.92 14.59 -1.63
CA LEU A 129 -57.37 13.78 -2.72
C LEU A 129 -56.39 14.59 -3.56
N GLN A 130 -56.69 15.85 -3.86
CA GLN A 130 -55.78 16.75 -4.57
C GLN A 130 -54.52 17.03 -3.74
N GLU A 131 -54.65 17.27 -2.43
CA GLU A 131 -53.52 17.46 -1.51
C GLU A 131 -52.66 16.19 -1.38
N ALA A 132 -53.29 15.02 -1.32
CA ALA A 132 -52.61 13.73 -1.34
C ALA A 132 -51.82 13.51 -2.65
N GLN A 133 -52.40 13.85 -3.81
CA GLN A 133 -51.69 13.76 -5.09
C GLN A 133 -50.50 14.71 -5.17
N VAL A 134 -50.65 15.94 -4.66
CA VAL A 134 -49.55 16.91 -4.63
C VAL A 134 -48.44 16.48 -3.68
N SER A 135 -48.77 15.99 -2.48
CA SER A 135 -47.77 15.48 -1.52
C SER A 135 -47.05 14.25 -2.06
N LEU A 136 -47.75 13.30 -2.68
CA LEU A 136 -47.15 12.12 -3.28
C LEU A 136 -46.20 12.47 -4.44
N ARG A 137 -46.57 13.45 -5.28
CA ARG A 137 -45.65 13.98 -6.31
C ARG A 137 -44.41 14.64 -5.70
N LYS A 138 -44.57 15.42 -4.63
CA LYS A 138 -43.45 16.05 -3.91
C LYS A 138 -42.52 15.00 -3.31
N GLU A 139 -43.06 13.96 -2.67
CA GLU A 139 -42.28 12.86 -2.11
C GLU A 139 -41.54 12.08 -3.19
N LEU A 140 -42.19 11.80 -4.34
CA LEU A 140 -41.58 11.10 -5.45
C LEU A 140 -40.39 11.89 -6.02
N LEU A 141 -40.55 13.19 -6.23
CA LEU A 141 -39.44 14.08 -6.64
C LEU A 141 -38.33 14.17 -5.58
N ALA A 142 -38.69 14.17 -4.29
CA ALA A 142 -37.72 14.16 -3.20
C ALA A 142 -36.95 12.83 -3.14
N VAL A 143 -37.59 11.70 -3.43
CA VAL A 143 -36.94 10.38 -3.51
C VAL A 143 -36.03 10.31 -4.73
N GLU A 144 -36.48 10.77 -5.90
CA GLU A 144 -35.69 10.79 -7.12
C GLU A 144 -34.43 11.66 -6.99
N SER A 145 -34.55 12.85 -6.39
CA SER A 145 -33.40 13.71 -6.09
C SER A 145 -32.43 13.08 -5.09
N ARG A 146 -32.93 12.39 -4.05
CA ARG A 146 -32.07 11.62 -3.12
C ARG A 146 -31.39 10.45 -3.80
N PHE A 147 -32.09 9.75 -4.70
CA PHE A 147 -31.55 8.61 -5.43
C PHE A 147 -30.44 9.04 -6.39
N THR A 148 -30.69 10.08 -7.20
CA THR A 148 -29.69 10.64 -8.12
C THR A 148 -28.47 11.19 -7.37
N LEU A 149 -28.66 11.84 -6.22
CA LEU A 149 -27.56 12.30 -5.38
C LEU A 149 -26.71 11.12 -4.89
N LYS A 150 -27.32 10.08 -4.30
CA LYS A 150 -26.59 8.87 -3.87
C LYS A 150 -25.89 8.16 -5.02
N LEU A 151 -26.51 8.12 -6.19
CA LEU A 151 -25.91 7.47 -7.38
C LEU A 151 -24.69 8.26 -7.88
N SER A 152 -24.74 9.60 -7.81
CA SER A 152 -23.60 10.46 -8.11
C SER A 152 -22.46 10.32 -7.07
N GLU A 153 -22.80 10.20 -5.79
CA GLU A 153 -21.87 9.98 -4.68
C GLU A 153 -21.18 8.61 -4.80
N HIS A 154 -21.94 7.55 -5.07
CA HIS A 154 -21.35 6.24 -5.34
C HIS A 154 -20.51 6.23 -6.62
N GLY A 155 -20.93 6.95 -7.65
CA GLY A 155 -20.15 7.14 -8.86
C GLY A 155 -18.78 7.78 -8.56
N SER A 156 -18.76 8.84 -7.76
CA SER A 156 -17.52 9.54 -7.40
C SER A 156 -16.61 8.70 -6.49
N HIS A 157 -17.17 7.94 -5.56
CA HIS A 157 -16.41 6.97 -4.75
C HIS A 157 -15.81 5.86 -5.60
N LEU A 158 -16.55 5.36 -6.61
CA LEU A 158 -16.07 4.31 -7.48
C LEU A 158 -14.93 4.80 -8.38
N THR A 159 -15.02 6.01 -8.92
CA THR A 159 -13.92 6.63 -9.66
C THR A 159 -12.70 6.87 -8.77
N ALA A 160 -12.88 7.43 -7.57
CA ALA A 160 -11.79 7.66 -6.64
C ALA A 160 -11.08 6.35 -6.22
N THR A 161 -11.86 5.29 -5.97
CA THR A 161 -11.31 3.96 -5.63
C THR A 161 -10.56 3.36 -6.81
N ARG A 162 -11.08 3.51 -8.03
CA ARG A 162 -10.40 3.05 -9.25
C ARG A 162 -9.07 3.78 -9.46
N ASP A 163 -9.05 5.09 -9.23
CA ASP A 163 -7.84 5.91 -9.33
C ASP A 163 -6.79 5.46 -8.28
N GLN A 164 -7.22 5.24 -7.04
CA GLN A 164 -6.36 4.69 -5.97
C GLN A 164 -5.80 3.31 -6.33
N LEU A 165 -6.64 2.41 -6.87
CA LEU A 165 -6.19 1.08 -7.32
C LEU A 165 -5.19 1.16 -8.47
N SER A 166 -5.42 2.06 -9.43
CA SER A 166 -4.48 2.26 -10.55
C SER A 166 -3.14 2.82 -10.06
N ALA A 167 -3.16 3.76 -9.11
CA ALA A 167 -1.97 4.31 -8.49
C ALA A 167 -1.23 3.25 -7.65
N LEU A 168 -1.96 2.41 -6.91
CA LEU A 168 -1.38 1.29 -6.16
C LEU A 168 -0.75 0.27 -7.11
N SER A 169 -1.43 -0.09 -8.20
CA SER A 169 -0.90 -1.01 -9.21
C SER A 169 0.38 -0.47 -9.86
N ALA A 170 0.42 0.82 -10.17
CA ALA A 170 1.61 1.47 -10.72
C ALA A 170 2.78 1.44 -9.72
N LYS A 171 2.52 1.76 -8.44
CA LYS A 171 3.53 1.65 -7.37
C LYS A 171 4.01 0.21 -7.18
N VAL A 172 3.12 -0.77 -7.17
CA VAL A 172 3.49 -2.19 -7.04
C VAL A 172 4.37 -2.63 -8.21
N ALA A 173 4.05 -2.20 -9.44
CA ALA A 173 4.88 -2.50 -10.60
C ALA A 173 6.27 -1.84 -10.51
N GLU A 174 6.34 -0.58 -10.10
CA GLU A 174 7.60 0.15 -9.91
C GLU A 174 8.48 -0.53 -8.86
N VAL A 175 7.90 -0.92 -7.73
CA VAL A 175 8.60 -1.58 -6.61
C VAL A 175 9.07 -2.97 -6.99
N ALA A 176 8.22 -3.76 -7.64
CA ALA A 176 8.59 -5.10 -8.08
C ALA A 176 9.80 -5.07 -9.05
N VAL A 177 9.83 -4.10 -9.97
CA VAL A 177 10.90 -3.96 -10.95
C VAL A 177 12.17 -3.37 -10.33
N GLY A 178 12.04 -2.45 -9.36
CA GLY A 178 13.18 -1.84 -8.66
C GLY A 178 13.90 -2.81 -7.72
N GLY A 179 13.14 -3.50 -6.87
CA GLY A 179 13.68 -4.41 -5.86
C GLY A 179 14.38 -5.63 -6.44
N PHE A 180 13.87 -6.20 -7.55
CA PHE A 180 14.43 -7.39 -8.17
C PHE A 180 15.90 -7.19 -8.61
N LYS A 181 16.26 -6.00 -9.08
CA LYS A 181 17.63 -5.71 -9.55
C LYS A 181 18.65 -5.75 -8.42
N VAL A 182 18.30 -5.18 -7.27
CA VAL A 182 19.19 -5.14 -6.09
C VAL A 182 19.32 -6.53 -5.47
N GLN A 183 18.22 -7.29 -5.41
CA GLN A 183 18.25 -8.70 -4.97
C GLN A 183 19.13 -9.56 -5.87
N ALA A 184 18.96 -9.47 -7.20
CA ALA A 184 19.78 -10.20 -8.16
C ALA A 184 21.27 -9.85 -8.03
N PHE A 185 21.60 -8.57 -7.83
CA PHE A 185 22.97 -8.14 -7.58
C PHE A 185 23.54 -8.72 -6.27
N GLY A 186 22.77 -8.70 -5.19
CA GLY A 186 23.18 -9.28 -3.91
C GLY A 186 23.45 -10.78 -4.00
N VAL A 187 22.60 -11.53 -4.73
CA VAL A 187 22.79 -12.96 -4.98
C VAL A 187 24.03 -13.22 -5.81
N LEU A 188 24.25 -12.44 -6.88
CA LEU A 188 25.46 -12.52 -7.70
C LEU A 188 26.74 -12.25 -6.89
N LEU A 189 26.71 -11.25 -6.01
CA LEU A 189 27.84 -10.90 -5.15
C LEU A 189 28.15 -12.02 -4.14
N ALA A 190 27.10 -12.59 -3.52
CA ALA A 190 27.24 -13.70 -2.60
C ALA A 190 27.77 -14.96 -3.30
N LEU A 191 27.28 -15.25 -4.51
CA LEU A 191 27.75 -16.37 -5.32
C LEU A 191 29.22 -16.20 -5.74
N TYR A 192 29.61 -15.01 -6.18
CA TYR A 192 31.00 -14.71 -6.50
C TYR A 192 31.90 -14.87 -5.27
N GLY A 193 31.48 -14.34 -4.10
CA GLY A 193 32.21 -14.53 -2.83
C GLY A 193 32.32 -16.00 -2.39
N ALA A 194 31.30 -16.82 -2.65
CA ALA A 194 31.35 -18.26 -2.39
C ALA A 194 32.32 -18.99 -3.31
N ILE A 195 32.29 -18.68 -4.61
CA ILE A 195 33.22 -19.25 -5.58
C ILE A 195 34.66 -18.87 -5.20
N THR A 196 34.95 -17.58 -4.95
CA THR A 196 36.29 -17.15 -4.57
C THR A 196 36.76 -17.78 -3.26
N SER A 197 35.87 -18.01 -2.30
CA SER A 197 36.22 -18.68 -1.04
C SER A 197 36.48 -20.18 -1.19
N VAL A 198 35.85 -20.86 -2.17
CA VAL A 198 36.00 -22.31 -2.39
C VAL A 198 37.24 -22.63 -3.22
N PHE A 199 37.58 -21.77 -4.19
CA PHE A 199 38.77 -21.91 -5.04
C PHE A 199 40.04 -21.25 -4.45
N ALA A 200 39.97 -20.79 -3.20
CA ALA A 200 41.07 -20.24 -2.41
C ALA A 200 41.94 -21.32 -1.77
#